data_AF-A0A1E5SPX1-F1
#
_entry.id   AF-A0A1E5SPX1-F1
#
_cell.length_a   1.000
_cell.length_b   1.000
_cell.length_c   1.000
_cell.angle_alpha   90.00
_cell.angle_beta   90.00
_cell.angle_gamma   90.00
#
_symmetry.space_group_name_H-M   'P 1'
#
loop_
_entity.id
_entity.type
_entity.pdbx_description
1 polymer ?
#
loop_
_entity_poly.entity_id
_entity_poly.type
_entity_poly.pdbx_seq_one_letter_code
_entity_poly.pdbx_strand_id
1 'polypeptide(L)'
;MNQESLKAIQDTIAEWKSKRNLTYENKDVGARKSPITSGEYLLFFSNSVFFFCGNEKVTIREEMGVFQTMTLGNNSYSENSEADAHRLKEKLDNFDADFDEIVKRKLDECSESLGSTDPIFF
;
A
#
# COMPACT_ATOMS: atom_id res chain seq x y z
N MET A 1 -12.36 15.52 -16.78
CA MET A 1 -12.03 14.58 -15.69
C MET A 1 -13.23 13.68 -15.49
N ASN A 2 -13.05 12.37 -15.66
CA ASN A 2 -14.11 11.38 -15.49
C ASN A 2 -14.42 11.19 -13.99
N GLN A 3 -15.61 11.60 -13.56
CA GLN A 3 -16.00 11.55 -12.13
C GLN A 3 -16.31 10.14 -11.64
N GLU A 4 -16.86 9.28 -12.51
CA GLU A 4 -17.15 7.89 -12.15
C GLU A 4 -15.86 7.11 -11.93
N SER A 5 -14.87 7.28 -12.82
CA SER A 5 -13.55 6.68 -12.64
C SER A 5 -12.83 7.20 -11.41
N LEU A 6 -12.91 8.50 -11.15
CA LEU A 6 -12.32 9.07 -9.95
C LEU A 6 -12.90 8.44 -8.69
N LYS A 7 -14.24 8.30 -8.65
CA LYS A 7 -14.94 7.67 -7.54
C LYS A 7 -14.52 6.20 -7.37
N ALA A 8 -14.52 5.41 -8.44
CA ALA A 8 -14.15 4.00 -8.38
C ALA A 8 -12.70 3.79 -7.87
N ILE A 9 -11.77 4.65 -8.30
CA ILE A 9 -10.39 4.66 -7.80
C ILE A 9 -10.36 5.03 -6.31
N GLN A 10 -11.08 6.09 -5.91
CA GLN A 10 -11.13 6.52 -4.50
C GLN A 10 -11.72 5.44 -3.59
N ASP A 11 -12.79 4.77 -4.01
CA ASP A 11 -13.43 3.69 -3.26
C ASP A 11 -12.48 2.50 -3.12
N THR A 12 -11.73 2.16 -4.17
CA THR A 12 -10.69 1.11 -4.12
C THR A 12 -9.56 1.45 -3.14
N ILE A 13 -9.09 2.70 -3.15
CA ILE A 13 -8.07 3.18 -2.20
C ILE A 13 -8.60 3.15 -0.77
N ALA A 14 -9.85 3.54 -0.55
CA ALA A 14 -10.49 3.51 0.76
C ALA A 14 -10.65 2.08 1.28
N GLU A 15 -11.10 1.15 0.42
CA GLU A 15 -11.16 -0.28 0.74
C GLU A 15 -9.79 -0.79 1.19
N TRP A 16 -8.75 -0.55 0.38
CA TRP A 16 -7.38 -0.98 0.69
C TRP A 16 -6.85 -0.40 2.00
N LYS A 17 -7.06 0.90 2.26
CA LYS A 17 -6.64 1.54 3.52
C LYS A 17 -7.34 0.98 4.76
N SER A 18 -8.55 0.47 4.59
CA SER A 18 -9.35 -0.13 5.66
C SER A 18 -8.90 -1.56 6.01
N LYS A 19 -8.34 -2.29 5.04
CA LYS A 19 -7.72 -3.59 5.25
C LYS A 19 -6.38 -3.37 5.96
N ARG A 20 -6.28 -3.80 7.20
CA ARG A 20 -5.02 -3.80 7.96
C ARG A 20 -4.85 -5.16 8.61
N ASN A 21 -3.67 -5.73 8.44
CA ASN A 21 -3.34 -7.00 9.09
C ASN A 21 -2.63 -6.77 10.43
N LEU A 22 -2.09 -5.57 10.65
CA LEU A 22 -1.41 -5.19 11.88
C LEU A 22 -1.98 -3.90 12.47
N THR A 23 -2.05 -3.82 13.80
CA THR A 23 -2.63 -2.67 14.51
C THR A 23 -1.90 -1.36 14.22
N TYR A 24 -0.58 -1.40 14.04
CA TYR A 24 0.26 -0.22 13.80
C TYR A 24 0.67 -0.06 12.33
N GLU A 25 -0.01 -0.77 11.43
CA GLU A 25 0.19 -0.60 10.01
C GLU A 25 -0.32 0.79 9.56
N ASN A 26 0.55 1.53 8.88
CA ASN A 26 0.25 2.81 8.28
C ASN A 26 0.32 2.71 6.75
N LYS A 27 -0.81 3.04 6.12
CA LYS A 27 -1.02 3.00 4.67
C LYS A 27 -1.19 4.42 4.12
N ASP A 28 -0.22 4.85 3.34
CA ASP A 28 -0.18 6.20 2.76
C ASP A 28 -0.38 6.18 1.25
N VAL A 29 -0.98 7.26 0.75
CA VAL A 29 -1.22 7.47 -0.68
C VAL A 29 -0.79 8.87 -1.08
N GLY A 30 0.03 8.96 -2.12
CA GLY A 30 0.40 10.19 -2.78
C GLY A 30 -0.20 10.23 -4.19
N ALA A 31 -0.54 11.42 -4.67
CA ALA A 31 -0.98 11.64 -6.04
C ALA A 31 -0.24 12.83 -6.65
N ARG A 32 0.19 12.69 -7.89
CA ARG A 32 0.79 13.76 -8.69
C ARG A 32 0.16 13.76 -10.08
N LYS A 33 0.01 14.93 -10.70
CA LYS A 33 -0.46 14.99 -12.09
C LYS A 33 0.52 14.28 -13.01
N SER A 34 0.01 13.52 -13.97
CA SER A 34 0.84 12.91 -15.01
C SER A 34 1.52 14.02 -15.83
N PRO A 35 2.85 13.97 -16.02
CA PRO A 35 3.53 14.92 -16.88
C PRO A 35 3.33 14.62 -18.38
N ILE A 36 2.78 13.45 -18.71
CA ILE A 36 2.64 12.95 -20.08
C ILE A 36 1.19 13.14 -20.58
N THR A 37 0.19 12.88 -19.73
CA THR A 37 -1.22 12.88 -20.13
C THR A 37 -2.04 13.84 -19.27
N SER A 38 -2.63 14.85 -19.91
CA SER A 38 -3.48 15.83 -19.22
C SER A 38 -4.73 15.17 -18.61
N GLY A 39 -4.98 15.45 -17.34
CA GLY A 39 -6.13 14.92 -16.60
C GLY A 39 -5.90 13.56 -15.94
N GLU A 40 -4.75 12.92 -16.17
CA GLU A 40 -4.33 11.69 -15.49
C GLU A 40 -3.42 11.97 -14.30
N TYR A 41 -3.28 10.98 -13.43
CA TYR A 41 -2.49 11.03 -12.21
C TYR A 41 -1.53 9.83 -12.12
N LEU A 42 -0.40 10.09 -11.46
CA LEU A 42 0.51 9.09 -10.93
C LEU A 42 0.20 8.93 -9.45
N LEU A 43 -0.14 7.72 -9.05
CA LEU A 43 -0.45 7.34 -7.67
C LEU A 43 0.73 6.57 -7.08
N PHE A 44 1.05 6.91 -5.85
CA PHE A 44 2.15 6.34 -5.07
C PHE A 44 1.57 5.76 -3.79
N PHE A 45 1.94 4.54 -3.45
CA PHE A 45 1.41 3.84 -2.29
C PHE A 45 2.55 3.35 -1.42
N SER A 46 2.38 3.43 -0.11
CA SER A 46 3.37 2.93 0.81
C SER A 46 2.73 2.32 2.04
N ASN A 47 3.27 1.19 2.47
CA ASN A 47 2.95 0.54 3.72
C ASN A 47 4.13 0.70 4.67
N SER A 48 3.83 0.93 5.95
CA SER A 48 4.85 0.93 6.97
C SER A 48 4.31 0.38 8.28
N VAL A 49 5.17 -0.31 9.01
CA VAL A 49 4.89 -0.77 10.37
C VAL A 49 6.17 -0.67 11.17
N PHE A 50 6.04 -0.51 12.48
CA PHE A 50 7.16 -0.67 13.39
C PHE A 50 6.78 -1.60 14.53
N PHE A 51 7.79 -2.27 15.07
CA PHE A 51 7.69 -3.08 16.27
C PHE A 51 9.04 -3.07 16.98
N PHE A 52 9.08 -3.63 18.19
CA PHE A 52 10.29 -3.73 18.98
C PHE A 52 10.79 -5.17 19.03
N CYS A 53 12.10 -5.34 18.87
CA CYS A 53 12.84 -6.58 19.07
C CYS A 53 13.80 -6.37 20.23
N GLY A 54 13.41 -6.83 21.42
CA GLY A 54 14.07 -6.42 22.66
C GLY A 54 14.02 -4.90 22.81
N ASN A 55 15.19 -4.25 22.89
CA ASN A 55 15.32 -2.80 23.02
C ASN A 55 15.44 -2.07 21.67
N GLU A 56 15.48 -2.80 20.56
CA GLU A 56 15.65 -2.20 19.22
C GLU A 56 14.31 -1.99 18.53
N LYS A 57 14.09 -0.80 17.98
CA LYS A 57 12.93 -0.51 17.14
C LYS A 57 13.22 -0.93 15.71
N VAL A 58 12.48 -1.91 15.21
CA VAL A 58 12.47 -2.29 13.80
C VAL A 58 11.36 -1.52 13.09
N THR A 59 11.70 -0.87 11.97
CA THR A 59 10.72 -0.19 11.11
C THR A 59 10.82 -0.78 9.71
N ILE A 60 9.70 -1.23 9.19
CA ILE A 60 9.57 -1.74 7.82
C ILE A 60 8.76 -0.70 7.04
N ARG A 61 9.26 -0.31 5.88
CA ARG A 61 8.60 0.62 4.97
C ARG A 61 8.83 0.15 3.55
N GLU A 62 7.75 -0.11 2.84
CA GLU A 62 7.77 -0.48 1.43
C GLU A 62 6.95 0.52 0.63
N GLU A 63 7.37 0.74 -0.61
CA GLU A 63 6.69 1.61 -1.56
C GLU A 63 6.37 0.81 -2.83
N MET A 64 5.10 0.84 -3.23
CA MET A 64 4.67 0.19 -4.47
C MET A 64 5.22 0.96 -5.67
N GLY A 65 5.51 0.23 -6.76
CA GLY A 65 5.75 0.86 -8.05
C GLY A 65 4.61 1.79 -8.48
N VAL A 66 4.95 2.87 -9.20
CA VAL A 66 4.00 3.92 -9.59
C VAL A 66 2.81 3.35 -10.35
N PHE A 67 1.59 3.74 -9.95
CA PHE A 67 0.37 3.45 -10.68
C PHE A 67 -0.04 4.67 -11.51
N GLN A 68 -0.10 4.52 -12.83
CA GLN A 68 -0.61 5.56 -13.71
C GLN A 68 -2.08 5.30 -14.03
N THR A 69 -2.92 6.31 -13.78
CA THR A 69 -4.32 6.30 -14.23
C THR A 69 -4.38 6.53 -15.74
N MET A 70 -5.41 5.98 -16.37
CA MET A 70 -5.70 6.07 -17.80
C MET A 70 -7.17 6.30 -18.11
N THR A 71 -8.04 6.36 -17.09
CA THR A 71 -9.48 6.60 -17.26
C THR A 71 -9.93 7.99 -16.81
N LEU A 72 -9.06 8.81 -16.19
CA LEU A 72 -9.45 10.11 -15.64
C LEU A 72 -9.43 11.25 -16.66
N GLY A 73 -8.59 11.15 -17.68
CA GLY A 73 -8.41 12.12 -18.74
C GLY A 73 -9.65 12.27 -19.62
N ASN A 74 -9.74 13.40 -20.33
CA ASN A 74 -10.85 13.61 -21.27
C ASN A 74 -10.76 12.71 -22.51
N ASN A 75 -9.56 12.22 -22.82
CA ASN A 75 -9.29 11.21 -23.84
C ASN A 75 -8.85 9.93 -23.13
N SER A 76 -9.76 9.30 -22.39
CA SER A 76 -9.45 8.08 -21.64
C SER A 76 -9.04 6.96 -22.60
N TYR A 77 -8.08 6.12 -22.18
CA TYR A 77 -7.69 4.93 -22.95
C TYR A 77 -8.72 3.81 -22.87
N SER A 78 -9.70 3.94 -21.96
CA SER A 78 -10.82 3.02 -21.80
C SER A 78 -12.11 3.80 -21.56
N GLU A 79 -13.19 3.34 -22.17
CA GLU A 79 -14.55 3.83 -21.88
C GLU A 79 -15.12 3.19 -20.61
N ASN A 80 -14.52 2.11 -20.11
CA ASN A 80 -14.92 1.48 -18.86
C ASN A 80 -14.42 2.31 -17.68
N SER A 81 -15.35 2.95 -16.96
CA SER A 81 -15.02 3.81 -15.84
C SER A 81 -14.33 3.08 -14.68
N GLU A 82 -14.50 1.76 -14.57
CA GLU A 82 -13.92 0.93 -13.50
C GLU A 82 -12.56 0.30 -13.84
N ALA A 83 -12.04 0.47 -15.07
CA ALA A 83 -10.84 -0.25 -15.52
C ALA A 83 -9.62 0.01 -14.62
N ASP A 84 -9.39 1.26 -14.22
CA ASP A 84 -8.31 1.59 -13.28
C ASP A 84 -8.57 1.09 -11.87
N ALA A 85 -9.82 1.05 -11.40
CA ALA A 85 -10.17 0.52 -10.09
C ALA A 85 -9.82 -0.98 -10.01
N HIS A 86 -10.21 -1.76 -11.03
CA HIS A 86 -9.87 -3.19 -11.09
C HIS A 86 -8.35 -3.42 -11.13
N ARG A 87 -7.63 -2.72 -12.03
CA ARG A 87 -6.16 -2.80 -12.14
C ARG A 87 -5.46 -2.42 -10.84
N LEU A 88 -5.98 -1.38 -10.17
CA LEU A 88 -5.43 -0.89 -8.92
C LEU A 88 -5.65 -1.90 -7.80
N LYS A 89 -6.85 -2.48 -7.70
CA LYS A 89 -7.18 -3.47 -6.67
C LYS A 89 -6.22 -4.65 -6.66
N GLU A 90 -6.01 -5.28 -7.82
CA GLU A 90 -5.08 -6.41 -7.95
C GLU A 90 -3.64 -6.04 -7.54
N LYS A 91 -3.17 -4.85 -7.94
CA LYS A 91 -1.84 -4.36 -7.56
C LYS A 91 -1.72 -4.12 -6.05
N LEU A 92 -2.74 -3.55 -5.43
CA LEU A 92 -2.75 -3.27 -3.99
C LEU A 92 -2.85 -4.54 -3.15
N ASP A 93 -3.66 -5.51 -3.57
CA ASP A 93 -3.76 -6.80 -2.90
C ASP A 93 -2.41 -7.57 -2.95
N ASN A 94 -1.72 -7.55 -4.10
CA ASN A 94 -0.37 -8.13 -4.22
C ASN A 94 0.66 -7.37 -3.37
N PHE A 95 0.61 -6.04 -3.36
CA PHE A 95 1.51 -5.20 -2.56
C PHE A 95 1.36 -5.46 -1.06
N ASP A 96 0.12 -5.63 -0.57
CA ASP A 96 -0.13 -6.01 0.82
C ASP A 96 0.41 -7.39 1.16
N ALA A 97 0.22 -8.37 0.27
CA ALA A 97 0.73 -9.73 0.46
C ALA A 97 2.27 -9.75 0.58
N ASP A 98 2.96 -9.06 -0.34
CA ASP A 98 4.43 -8.94 -0.32
C ASP A 98 4.90 -8.24 0.97
N PHE A 99 4.22 -7.17 1.37
CA PHE A 99 4.53 -6.45 2.61
C PHE A 99 4.36 -7.35 3.85
N ASP A 100 3.27 -8.10 3.94
CA ASP A 100 3.01 -9.01 5.06
C ASP A 100 4.05 -10.12 5.15
N GLU A 101 4.51 -10.67 4.02
CA GLU A 101 5.60 -11.66 4.01
C GLU A 101 6.90 -11.06 4.56
N ILE A 102 7.23 -9.82 4.18
CA ILE A 102 8.39 -9.11 4.72
C ILE A 102 8.25 -8.91 6.23
N VAL A 103 7.08 -8.48 6.70
CA VAL A 103 6.84 -8.28 8.13
C VAL A 103 6.93 -9.59 8.91
N LYS A 104 6.28 -10.66 8.44
CA LYS A 104 6.32 -11.98 9.08
C LYS A 104 7.75 -12.49 9.21
N ARG A 105 8.53 -12.45 8.13
CA ARG A 105 9.94 -12.85 8.16
C ARG A 105 10.74 -12.05 9.21
N LYS A 106 10.51 -10.74 9.31
CA LYS A 106 11.20 -9.91 10.31
C LYS A 106 10.74 -10.18 11.74
N LEU A 107 9.47 -10.53 11.95
CA LEU A 107 8.97 -10.98 13.26
C LEU A 107 9.54 -12.35 13.65
N ASP A 108 9.72 -13.25 12.69
CA ASP A 108 10.32 -14.57 12.93
C ASP A 108 11.80 -14.43 13.29
N GLU A 109 12.57 -13.66 12.52
CA GLU A 109 13.98 -13.32 12.83
C GLU A 109 14.12 -12.70 14.23
N CYS A 110 13.20 -11.82 14.59
CA CYS A 110 13.12 -11.20 15.90
C CYS A 110 12.86 -12.22 17.01
N SER A 111 11.92 -13.15 16.80
CA SER A 111 11.52 -14.15 17.79
C SER A 111 12.60 -15.21 18.02
N GLU A 112 13.31 -15.62 16.97
CA GLU A 112 14.44 -16.55 17.07
C GLU A 112 15.64 -15.93 17.84
N SER A 113 15.74 -14.60 17.84
CA SER A 113 16.77 -13.87 18.59
C SER A 113 16.44 -13.67 20.08
N LEU A 114 15.19 -13.93 20.49
CA LEU A 114 14.77 -13.81 21.89
C LEU A 114 15.29 -15.00 22.70
N GLY A 115 16.07 -14.71 23.74
CA GLY A 115 16.68 -15.68 24.64
C GLY A 115 16.06 -15.67 26.04
N SER A 116 16.46 -16.64 26.88
CA SER A 116 16.02 -16.73 28.28
C SER A 116 16.48 -15.56 29.17
N THR A 117 17.24 -14.60 28.63
CA THR A 117 17.68 -13.38 29.31
C THR A 117 16.81 -12.17 29.01
N ASP A 118 15.80 -12.31 28.14
CA ASP A 118 14.93 -11.18 27.78
C ASP A 118 13.93 -10.83 28.88
N PRO A 119 13.72 -9.52 29.17
CA PRO A 119 12.92 -9.04 30.30
C PRO A 119 11.41 -9.35 30.20
N ILE A 120 10.96 -9.98 29.12
CA ILE A 120 9.58 -10.46 28.98
C ILE A 120 9.37 -11.77 29.77
N PHE A 121 10.45 -12.52 30.05
CA PHE A 121 10.40 -13.80 30.74
C PHE A 121 10.79 -13.75 32.24
N PHE A 122 10.91 -12.55 32.83
CA PHE A 122 11.23 -12.34 34.24
C PHE A 122 10.20 -11.45 34.97
#